data_AF-A0A519H458-F1
#
_entry.id   AF-A0A519H458-F1
#
_cell.length_a   1.000
_cell.length_b   1.000
_cell.length_c   1.000
_cell.angle_alpha   90.00
_cell.angle_beta   90.00
_cell.angle_gamma   90.00
#
_symmetry.space_group_name_H-M   'P 1'
#
loop_
_entity.id
_entity.type
_entity.pdbx_description
1 polymer ?
#
loop_
_entity_poly.entity_id
_entity_poly.type
_entity_poly.pdbx_seq_one_letter_code
_entity_poly.pdbx_strand_id
1 'polypeptide(L)'
;MLKLENVHAYYGKSHVLHGVSFGVQPGEIVALLGRNGSGRSTTAKAIMGLVDAEGAIDWKGRDIQGAKAYEIAHLGLGYVPESRDIFPKLTVYQNLQLGQKGKGRASRWSFEDMYRMFPRLKEREHTEAGVLSGGEQQMLTLCRTLMGDP
;
A
#
# COMPACT_ATOMS: atom_id res chain seq x y z
N MET A 1 -2.53 13.20 -7.84
CA MET A 1 -2.98 12.53 -9.07
C MET A 1 -2.00 11.39 -9.35
N LEU A 2 -2.50 10.21 -9.67
CA LEU A 2 -1.72 9.09 -10.20
C LEU A 2 -2.03 8.98 -11.70
N LYS A 3 -1.02 8.73 -12.54
CA LYS A 3 -1.23 8.49 -13.97
C LYS A 3 -0.33 7.36 -14.44
N LEU A 4 -0.89 6.42 -15.19
CA LEU A 4 -0.19 5.34 -15.86
C LEU A 4 -0.36 5.55 -17.36
N GLU A 5 0.74 5.46 -18.11
CA GLU A 5 0.75 5.57 -19.56
C GLU A 5 1.51 4.40 -20.17
N ASN A 6 0.78 3.60 -20.95
CA ASN A 6 1.27 2.44 -21.67
C ASN A 6 2.17 1.52 -20.81
N VAL A 7 1.71 1.21 -19.59
CA VAL A 7 2.50 0.44 -18.63
C VAL A 7 2.52 -1.04 -18.99
N HIS A 8 3.73 -1.57 -19.17
CA HIS A 8 4.01 -2.99 -19.31
C HIS A 8 4.71 -3.52 -18.06
N ALA A 9 4.52 -4.79 -17.71
CA ALA A 9 5.19 -5.38 -16.56
C ALA A 9 5.46 -6.87 -16.73
N TYR A 10 6.57 -7.32 -16.15
CA TYR A 10 7.17 -8.61 -16.44
C TYR A 10 7.60 -9.34 -15.17
N TYR A 11 7.44 -10.67 -15.17
CA TYR A 11 8.10 -11.56 -14.20
C TYR A 11 9.04 -12.48 -14.96
N GLY A 12 10.32 -12.10 -15.00
CA GLY A 12 11.30 -12.75 -15.88
C GLY A 12 10.84 -12.64 -17.34
N LYS A 13 10.59 -13.77 -17.99
CA LYS A 13 10.13 -13.81 -19.39
C LYS A 13 8.61 -13.65 -19.56
N SER A 14 7.85 -13.65 -18.47
CA SER A 14 6.39 -13.57 -18.53
C SER A 14 5.93 -12.13 -18.60
N HIS A 15 5.30 -11.73 -19.72
CA HIS A 15 4.70 -10.42 -19.92
C HIS A 15 3.25 -10.45 -19.39
N VAL A 16 2.97 -9.68 -18.33
CA VAL A 16 1.69 -9.76 -17.59
C VAL A 16 0.81 -8.53 -17.81
N LEU A 17 1.37 -7.33 -17.82
CA LEU A 17 0.63 -6.11 -18.17
C LEU A 17 0.97 -5.72 -19.59
N HIS A 18 -0.05 -5.51 -20.43
CA HIS A 18 0.11 -5.20 -21.85
C HIS A 18 -0.42 -3.79 -22.16
N GLY A 19 0.36 -2.76 -21.85
CA GLY A 19 0.04 -1.37 -22.22
C GLY A 19 -1.11 -0.75 -21.42
N VAL A 20 -1.10 -0.91 -20.08
CA VAL A 20 -2.16 -0.39 -19.20
C VAL A 20 -2.04 1.13 -19.07
N SER A 21 -3.15 1.84 -19.33
CA SER A 21 -3.22 3.31 -19.19
C SER A 21 -4.48 3.74 -18.45
N PHE A 22 -4.33 4.51 -17.37
CA PHE A 22 -5.42 5.15 -16.64
C PHE A 22 -4.89 6.23 -15.70
N GLY A 23 -5.77 7.05 -15.12
CA GLY A 23 -5.42 8.00 -14.08
C GLY A 23 -6.36 7.92 -12.89
N VAL A 24 -5.91 8.44 -11.75
CA VAL A 24 -6.70 8.62 -10.53
C VAL A 24 -6.51 10.04 -10.02
N GLN A 25 -7.61 10.79 -9.96
CA GLN A 25 -7.63 12.17 -9.48
C GLN A 25 -7.54 12.25 -7.95
N PRO A 26 -7.08 13.39 -7.40
CA PRO A 26 -7.15 13.62 -5.96
C PRO A 26 -8.58 13.46 -5.43
N GLY A 27 -8.76 12.63 -4.39
CA GLY A 27 -10.08 12.35 -3.80
C GLY A 27 -10.93 11.34 -4.56
N GLU A 28 -10.46 10.83 -5.69
CA GLU A 28 -11.16 9.80 -6.46
C GLU A 28 -10.92 8.39 -5.89
N ILE A 29 -11.94 7.55 -5.94
CA ILE A 29 -11.86 6.13 -5.61
C ILE A 29 -12.04 5.35 -6.91
N VAL A 30 -10.99 4.63 -7.32
CA VAL A 30 -11.00 3.79 -8.53
C VAL A 30 -10.87 2.32 -8.14
N ALA A 31 -11.72 1.48 -8.72
CA ALA A 31 -11.68 0.04 -8.56
C ALA A 31 -11.22 -0.63 -9.86
N LEU A 32 -10.14 -1.40 -9.80
CA LEU A 32 -9.66 -2.21 -10.92
C LEU A 32 -10.21 -3.64 -10.81
N LEU A 33 -11.15 -3.98 -11.69
CA LEU A 33 -11.85 -5.27 -11.70
C LEU A 33 -11.33 -6.19 -12.80
N GLY A 34 -11.44 -7.50 -12.58
CA GLY A 34 -10.98 -8.50 -13.54
C GLY A 34 -10.89 -9.89 -12.92
N ARG A 35 -10.72 -10.91 -13.78
CA ARG A 35 -10.56 -12.30 -13.34
C ARG A 35 -9.24 -12.50 -12.59
N ASN A 36 -9.10 -13.62 -11.90
CA ASN A 36 -7.80 -14.01 -11.34
C ASN A 36 -6.77 -14.15 -12.48
N GLY A 37 -5.58 -13.57 -12.27
CA GLY A 37 -4.54 -13.52 -13.29
C GLY A 37 -4.66 -12.37 -14.30
N SER A 38 -5.69 -11.51 -14.23
CA SER A 38 -5.84 -10.39 -15.17
C SER A 38 -4.87 -9.22 -14.97
N GLY A 39 -3.84 -9.39 -14.12
CA GLY A 39 -2.83 -8.36 -13.86
C GLY A 39 -3.13 -7.35 -12.75
N ARG A 40 -4.28 -7.41 -12.06
CA ARG A 40 -4.66 -6.43 -11.01
C ARG A 40 -3.58 -6.18 -9.95
N SER A 41 -3.12 -7.24 -9.30
CA SER A 41 -2.06 -7.15 -8.28
C SER A 41 -0.71 -6.75 -8.91
N THR A 42 -0.47 -7.10 -10.18
CA THR A 42 0.72 -6.68 -10.93
C THR A 42 0.69 -5.18 -11.22
N THR A 43 -0.47 -4.59 -11.54
CA THR A 43 -0.62 -3.14 -11.71
C THR A 43 -0.27 -2.41 -10.43
N ALA A 44 -0.80 -2.84 -9.29
CA ALA A 44 -0.46 -2.24 -8.00
C ALA A 44 1.03 -2.39 -7.65
N LYS A 45 1.63 -3.55 -7.96
CA LYS A 45 3.08 -3.78 -7.78
C LYS A 45 3.93 -2.93 -8.72
N ALA A 46 3.50 -2.71 -9.95
CA ALA A 46 4.21 -1.86 -10.92
C ALA A 46 4.25 -0.41 -10.45
N ILE A 47 3.11 0.13 -9.97
CA ILE A 47 3.03 1.47 -9.36
C ILE A 47 3.99 1.60 -8.17
N MET A 48 4.17 0.52 -7.40
CA MET A 48 5.07 0.50 -6.24
C MET A 48 6.53 0.15 -6.56
N GLY A 49 6.91 -0.05 -7.83
CA GLY A 49 8.26 -0.46 -8.18
C GLY A 49 8.66 -1.84 -7.62
N LEU A 50 7.68 -2.74 -7.46
CA LEU A 50 7.87 -4.10 -6.92
C LEU A 50 7.95 -5.18 -8.01
N VAL A 51 7.87 -4.77 -9.27
CA VAL A 51 7.99 -5.63 -10.45
C VAL A 51 8.65 -4.81 -11.56
N ASP A 52 9.41 -5.47 -12.43
CA ASP A 52 9.99 -4.82 -13.60
C ASP A 52 8.87 -4.32 -14.50
N ALA A 53 8.92 -3.03 -14.83
CA ALA A 53 7.92 -2.37 -15.63
C ALA A 53 8.55 -1.44 -16.67
N GLU A 54 7.82 -1.21 -17.74
CA GLU A 54 8.12 -0.23 -18.80
C GLU A 54 6.90 0.68 -18.99
N GLY A 55 7.08 1.81 -19.67
CA GLY A 55 6.08 2.87 -19.79
C GLY A 55 6.33 3.98 -18.77
N ALA A 56 5.31 4.80 -18.50
CA ALA A 56 5.43 5.92 -17.58
C ALA A 56 4.43 5.81 -16.43
N ILE A 57 4.89 6.10 -15.21
CA ILE A 57 4.06 6.15 -14.00
C ILE A 57 4.34 7.48 -13.30
N ASP A 58 3.35 8.37 -13.28
CA ASP A 58 3.44 9.67 -12.63
C ASP A 58 2.68 9.66 -11.31
N TRP A 59 3.33 10.14 -10.25
CA TRP A 59 2.72 10.42 -8.97
C TRP A 59 2.88 11.90 -8.61
N LYS A 60 1.76 12.63 -8.60
CA LYS A 60 1.69 14.06 -8.26
C LYS A 60 2.63 14.93 -9.11
N GLY A 61 2.74 14.66 -10.41
CA GLY A 61 3.58 15.39 -11.35
C GLY A 61 5.06 15.00 -11.31
N ARG A 62 5.38 13.87 -10.67
CA ARG A 62 6.71 13.28 -10.65
C ARG A 62 6.66 11.88 -11.24
N ASP A 63 7.49 11.65 -12.25
CA ASP A 63 7.77 10.31 -12.75
C ASP A 63 8.45 9.47 -11.66
N ILE A 64 7.89 8.28 -11.40
CA ILE A 64 8.38 7.32 -10.42
C ILE A 64 8.84 6.00 -11.08
N GLN A 65 8.93 5.96 -12.40
CA GLN A 65 9.44 4.80 -13.12
C GLN A 65 10.88 4.48 -12.69
N GLY A 66 11.14 3.22 -12.33
CA GLY A 66 12.46 2.74 -11.88
C GLY A 66 12.86 3.17 -10.46
N ALA A 67 12.06 3.98 -9.77
CA ALA A 67 12.29 4.30 -8.37
C ALA A 67 12.08 3.06 -7.49
N LYS A 68 12.85 2.95 -6.41
CA LYS A 68 12.71 1.83 -5.46
C LYS A 68 11.44 2.01 -4.64
N ALA A 69 10.83 0.90 -4.22
CA ALA A 69 9.57 0.91 -3.45
C ALA A 69 9.60 1.81 -2.20
N TYR A 70 10.72 1.86 -1.47
CA TYR A 70 10.85 2.76 -0.33
C TYR A 70 10.88 4.23 -0.75
N GLU A 71 11.47 4.59 -1.88
CA GLU A 71 11.51 5.97 -2.40
C GLU A 71 10.09 6.42 -2.76
N ILE A 72 9.34 5.55 -3.45
CA ILE A 72 7.93 5.76 -3.79
C ILE A 72 7.08 5.96 -2.53
N ALA A 73 7.26 5.12 -1.52
CA ALA A 73 6.56 5.26 -0.23
C ALA A 73 6.85 6.61 0.45
N HIS A 74 8.10 7.11 0.38
CA HIS A 74 8.45 8.42 0.94
C HIS A 74 7.74 9.59 0.25
N LEU A 75 7.35 9.44 -1.03
CA LEU A 75 6.53 10.41 -1.78
C LEU A 75 5.05 10.42 -1.35
N GLY A 76 4.69 9.60 -0.36
CA GLY A 76 3.33 9.49 0.17
C GLY A 76 2.45 8.63 -0.72
N LEU A 77 2.95 7.49 -1.17
CA LEU A 77 2.13 6.46 -1.82
C LEU A 77 2.09 5.22 -0.93
N GLY A 78 0.89 4.84 -0.49
CA GLY A 78 0.68 3.70 0.40
C GLY A 78 0.34 2.43 -0.37
N TYR A 79 0.82 1.29 0.12
CA TYR A 79 0.52 -0.02 -0.47
C TYR A 79 0.10 -1.03 0.59
N VAL A 80 -1.06 -1.64 0.37
CA VAL A 80 -1.64 -2.68 1.22
C VAL A 80 -1.74 -3.96 0.38
N PRO A 81 -0.84 -4.94 0.59
CA PRO A 81 -0.87 -6.19 -0.17
C PRO A 81 -1.98 -7.12 0.29
N GLU A 82 -2.41 -8.01 -0.61
CA GLU A 82 -3.40 -9.07 -0.33
C GLU A 82 -2.92 -10.08 0.73
N SER A 83 -1.61 -10.30 0.83
CA SER A 83 -0.99 -11.23 1.78
C SER A 83 -1.07 -10.78 3.24
N ARG A 84 -1.53 -9.55 3.53
CA ARG A 84 -1.67 -9.02 4.90
C ARG A 84 -0.35 -9.10 5.66
N ASP A 85 0.68 -8.41 5.16
CA ASP A 85 2.08 -8.50 5.62
C ASP A 85 2.30 -7.90 7.03
N ILE A 86 1.52 -8.31 8.02
CA ILE A 86 1.68 -7.97 9.43
C ILE A 86 2.95 -8.61 10.02
N PHE A 87 3.42 -8.08 11.14
CA PHE A 87 4.44 -8.73 11.96
C PHE A 87 3.75 -9.58 13.04
N PRO A 88 3.58 -10.90 12.84
CA PRO A 88 2.67 -11.71 13.65
C PRO A 88 3.12 -11.85 15.11
N LYS A 89 4.43 -11.80 15.36
CA LYS A 89 5.02 -11.88 16.70
C LYS A 89 5.06 -10.55 17.44
N LEU A 90 4.64 -9.47 16.80
CA LEU A 90 4.52 -8.15 17.41
C LEU A 90 3.07 -7.90 17.78
N THR A 91 2.85 -7.10 18.81
CA THR A 91 1.50 -6.70 19.19
C THR A 91 0.86 -5.80 18.13
N VAL A 92 -0.46 -5.61 18.20
CA VAL A 92 -1.18 -4.62 17.38
C VAL A 92 -0.54 -3.24 17.52
N TYR A 93 -0.28 -2.80 18.74
CA TYR A 93 0.37 -1.52 19.02
C TYR A 93 1.75 -1.42 18.34
N GLN A 94 2.59 -2.44 18.48
CA GLN A 94 3.93 -2.46 17.86
C GLN A 94 3.86 -2.45 16.33
N ASN A 95 2.89 -3.15 15.74
CA ASN A 95 2.65 -3.11 14.30
C ASN A 95 2.31 -1.69 13.82
N LEU A 96 1.40 -0.99 14.52
CA LEU A 96 1.05 0.40 14.19
C LEU A 96 2.25 1.34 14.37
N GLN A 97 3.04 1.13 15.43
CA GLN A 97 4.24 1.92 15.69
C GLN A 97 5.26 1.82 14.55
N LEU A 98 5.45 0.65 13.95
CA LEU A 98 6.35 0.45 12.81
C LEU A 98 5.91 1.21 11.55
N GLY A 99 4.62 1.55 11.44
CA GLY A 99 4.10 2.36 10.34
C GLY A 99 4.38 3.85 10.47
N GLN A 100 4.75 4.34 11.66
CA GLN A 100 4.95 5.78 11.88
C GLN A 100 6.14 6.32 11.11
N LYS A 101 5.90 7.34 10.27
CA LYS A 101 6.96 8.16 9.69
C LYS A 101 7.66 8.94 10.82
N GLY A 102 8.99 8.99 10.78
CA GLY A 102 9.84 9.40 11.91
C GLY A 102 9.51 10.76 12.56
N LYS A 103 10.08 10.97 13.77
CA LYS A 103 9.76 11.99 14.80
C LYS A 103 9.74 13.48 14.37
N GLY A 104 10.01 13.83 13.11
CA GLY A 104 10.19 15.22 12.65
C GLY A 104 8.99 15.87 11.96
N ARG A 105 7.98 15.10 11.53
CA ARG A 105 6.70 15.64 11.03
C ARG A 105 5.59 15.13 11.94
N ALA A 106 4.72 16.03 12.38
CA ALA A 106 3.45 15.63 12.98
C ALA A 106 2.69 14.84 11.91
N SER A 107 2.66 13.52 12.04
CA SER A 107 1.85 12.67 11.15
C SER A 107 0.40 13.14 11.29
N ARG A 108 -0.30 13.24 10.15
CA ARG A 108 -1.75 13.49 10.13
C ARG A 108 -2.53 12.41 10.91
N TRP A 109 -1.95 11.22 11.04
CA TRP A 109 -2.58 10.07 11.67
C TRP A 109 -1.95 9.75 13.01
N SER A 110 -2.79 9.68 14.04
CA SER A 110 -2.45 9.19 15.37
C SER A 110 -2.93 7.75 15.59
N PHE A 111 -2.44 7.13 16.66
CA PHE A 111 -2.98 5.84 17.12
C PHE A 111 -4.47 5.96 17.45
N GLU A 112 -4.90 7.08 18.02
CA GLU A 112 -6.30 7.29 18.38
C GLU A 112 -7.19 7.30 17.14
N ASP A 113 -6.73 7.88 16.03
CA ASP A 113 -7.46 7.85 14.75
C ASP A 113 -7.61 6.41 14.24
N MET A 114 -6.55 5.61 14.32
CA MET A 114 -6.59 4.19 13.91
C MET A 114 -7.56 3.39 14.79
N TYR A 115 -7.55 3.63 16.09
CA TYR A 115 -8.47 2.99 17.03
C TYR A 115 -9.92 3.46 16.86
N ARG A 116 -10.13 4.71 16.46
CA ARG A 116 -11.47 5.22 16.15
C ARG A 116 -12.00 4.60 14.86
N MET A 117 -11.15 4.45 13.84
CA MET A 117 -11.50 3.76 12.59
C MET A 117 -11.77 2.28 12.81
N PHE A 118 -10.98 1.60 13.64
CA PHE A 118 -11.14 0.17 13.94
C PHE A 118 -11.01 -0.12 15.44
N PRO A 119 -12.11 0.00 16.20
CA PRO A 119 -12.11 -0.19 17.67
C PRO A 119 -11.57 -1.55 18.14
N ARG A 120 -11.74 -2.60 17.33
CA ARG A 120 -11.20 -3.94 17.63
C ARG A 120 -9.69 -3.97 17.78
N LEU A 121 -8.95 -3.07 17.09
CA LEU A 121 -7.51 -2.96 17.26
C LEU A 121 -7.14 -2.39 18.63
N LYS A 122 -7.98 -1.52 19.21
CA LYS A 122 -7.77 -0.96 20.56
C LYS A 122 -8.00 -2.02 21.64
N GLU A 123 -9.09 -2.76 21.52
CA GLU A 123 -9.42 -3.86 22.43
C GLU A 123 -8.32 -4.93 22.50
N ARG A 124 -7.50 -5.04 21.44
CA ARG A 124 -6.43 -6.02 21.27
C ARG A 124 -5.06 -5.38 21.12
N GLU A 125 -4.87 -4.15 21.62
CA GLU A 125 -3.64 -3.38 21.37
C GLU A 125 -2.36 -4.10 21.85
N HIS A 126 -2.46 -4.86 22.93
CA HIS A 126 -1.37 -5.65 23.52
C HIS A 126 -1.36 -7.12 23.08
N THR A 127 -2.29 -7.53 22.22
CA THR A 127 -2.35 -8.90 21.68
C THR A 127 -1.40 -9.04 20.50
N GLU A 128 -0.70 -10.16 20.41
CA GLU A 128 0.11 -10.52 19.22
C GLU A 128 -0.75 -10.54 17.95
N ALA A 129 -0.25 -9.93 16.88
CA ALA A 129 -1.01 -9.77 15.64
C ALA A 129 -1.31 -11.12 14.94
N GLY A 130 -0.49 -12.15 15.21
CA GLY A 130 -0.63 -13.48 14.63
C GLY A 130 -1.91 -14.22 15.06
N VAL A 131 -2.48 -13.90 16.23
CA VAL A 131 -3.71 -14.56 16.72
C VAL A 131 -4.99 -13.82 16.32
N LEU A 132 -4.87 -12.70 15.61
CA LEU A 132 -6.00 -11.98 15.07
C LEU A 132 -6.67 -12.77 13.94
N SER A 133 -7.97 -12.57 13.77
CA SER A 133 -8.68 -13.07 12.60
C SER A 133 -8.14 -12.43 11.31
N GLY A 134 -8.32 -13.09 10.17
CA GLY A 134 -7.83 -12.58 8.89
C GLY A 134 -8.37 -11.18 8.53
N GLY A 135 -9.59 -10.85 8.94
CA GLY A 135 -10.17 -9.51 8.76
C GLY A 135 -9.51 -8.46 9.67
N GLU A 136 -9.23 -8.81 10.93
CA GLU A 136 -8.50 -7.94 11.86
C GLU A 136 -7.06 -7.69 11.38
N GLN A 137 -6.38 -8.70 10.82
CA GLN A 137 -5.05 -8.55 10.21
C GLN A 137 -5.08 -7.62 8.98
N GLN A 138 -6.13 -7.68 8.16
CA GLN A 138 -6.31 -6.78 7.03
C GLN A 138 -6.46 -5.33 7.51
N MET A 139 -7.28 -5.10 8.54
CA MET A 139 -7.47 -3.77 9.12
C MET A 139 -6.19 -3.24 9.75
N LEU A 140 -5.43 -4.08 10.46
CA LEU A 140 -4.13 -3.72 11.02
C LEU A 140 -3.14 -3.30 9.91
N THR A 141 -3.11 -4.02 8.80
CA THR A 141 -2.25 -3.70 7.65
C THR A 141 -2.64 -2.35 7.03
N LEU A 142 -3.94 -2.08 6.87
CA LEU A 142 -4.46 -0.80 6.39
C LEU A 142 -4.06 0.34 7.32
N CYS A 143 -4.33 0.21 8.63
CA CYS A 143 -3.96 1.20 9.62
C CYS A 143 -2.47 1.50 9.65
N ARG A 144 -1.64 0.46 9.69
CA ARG A 144 -0.18 0.62 9.66
C ARG A 144 0.28 1.38 8.42
N THR A 145 -0.36 1.16 7.27
CA THR A 145 -0.05 1.91 6.05
C THR A 145 -0.44 3.38 6.17
N LEU A 146 -1.61 3.68 6.77
CA LEU A 146 -2.04 5.05 7.03
C LEU A 146 -1.10 5.78 8.00
N MET A 147 -0.53 5.09 9.01
CA MET A 147 0.45 5.68 9.91
C MET A 147 1.70 6.25 9.19
N GLY A 148 1.95 5.80 7.96
CA GLY A 148 3.01 6.32 7.07
C GLY A 148 2.69 7.64 6.38
N ASP A 149 1.50 8.19 6.62
CA ASP A 149 0.94 9.42 6.02
C ASP A 149 1.06 9.47 4.47
N PRO A 150 0.44 8.50 3.77
CA PRO A 150 0.29 8.56 2.32
C PRO A 150 -0.72 9.63 1.87
#